data_AF-A0A970GM26-F1
#
_entry.id   AF-A0A970GM26-F1
#
_cell.length_a   1.000
_cell.length_b   1.000
_cell.length_c   1.000
_cell.angle_alpha   90.00
_cell.angle_beta   90.00
_cell.angle_gamma   90.00
#
_symmetry.space_group_name_H-M   'P 1'
#
loop_
_entity.id
_entity.type
_entity.pdbx_description
1 polymer ?
#
loop_
_entity_poly.entity_id
_entity_poly.type
_entity_poly.pdbx_seq_one_letter_code
_entity_poly.pdbx_strand_id
1 'polypeptide(L)' 'ADRFGITVTYLAPDKAVYLSIVEGLARQHGLAIDTPTLHRRALEWEVWNNGRSGRTARQFIDHLIGELALRV' A
#
# COMPACT_ATOMS: atom_id res chain seq x y z
N ALA A 1 25.14 17.75 23.73
CA ALA A 1 24.06 16.75 23.76
C ALA A 1 23.85 16.32 22.32
N ASP A 2 24.91 15.73 21.74
CA ASP A 2 25.08 15.61 20.28
C ASP A 2 25.51 14.18 20.00
N ARG A 3 24.54 13.28 19.92
CA ARG A 3 24.84 11.86 19.68
C ARG A 3 24.68 11.43 18.22
N PHE A 4 24.02 12.23 17.38
CA PHE A 4 23.87 11.93 15.96
C PHE A 4 23.86 13.23 15.14
N GLY A 5 24.91 13.48 14.36
CA GLY A 5 25.02 14.62 13.45
C GLY A 5 24.42 14.36 12.06
N ILE A 6 23.65 13.28 11.90
CA ILE A 6 23.05 12.88 10.62
C ILE A 6 21.55 12.67 10.82
N THR A 7 20.76 13.32 9.98
CA THR A 7 19.30 13.14 9.89
C THR A 7 18.99 12.37 8.61
N VAL A 8 18.30 11.22 8.75
CA VAL A 8 17.76 10.46 7.61
C VAL A 8 16.25 10.70 7.54
N THR A 9 15.78 11.26 6.43
CA THR A 9 14.36 11.58 6.24
C THR A 9 13.66 10.49 5.43
N TYR A 10 12.50 10.06 5.92
CA TYR A 10 11.60 9.16 5.20
C TYR A 10 10.39 9.95 4.71
N LEU A 11 10.33 10.18 3.41
CA LEU A 11 9.22 10.88 2.79
C LEU A 11 8.08 9.91 2.48
N ALA A 12 6.85 10.38 2.59
CA ALA A 12 5.70 9.62 2.14
C ALA A 12 5.78 9.40 0.61
N PRO A 13 5.49 8.19 0.10
CA PRO A 13 5.44 7.95 -1.33
C PRO A 13 4.38 8.82 -2.00
N ASP A 14 4.69 9.27 -3.20
CA ASP A 14 3.68 9.88 -4.06
C ASP A 14 2.67 8.83 -4.56
N LYS A 15 1.71 9.28 -5.36
CA LYS A 15 0.67 8.40 -5.92
C LYS A 15 1.28 7.25 -6.74
N ALA A 16 2.25 7.53 -7.60
CA ALA A 16 2.81 6.53 -8.50
C ALA A 16 3.62 5.48 -7.72
N VAL A 17 4.45 5.91 -6.78
CA VAL A 17 5.23 5.02 -5.92
C VAL A 17 4.30 4.18 -5.05
N TYR A 18 3.26 4.78 -4.45
CA TYR A 18 2.26 4.05 -3.67
C TYR A 18 1.58 2.94 -4.47
N LEU A 19 1.10 3.25 -5.69
CA LEU A 19 0.47 2.27 -6.56
C LEU A 19 1.45 1.17 -6.98
N SER A 20 2.71 1.50 -7.25
CA SER A 20 3.73 0.49 -7.58
C SER A 20 3.99 -0.50 -6.43
N ILE A 21 3.95 -0.03 -5.18
CA ILE A 21 4.05 -0.88 -3.99
C ILE A 21 2.84 -1.81 -3.90
N VAL A 22 1.64 -1.27 -4.11
CA VAL A 22 0.39 -2.05 -4.10
C VAL A 22 0.40 -3.14 -5.18
N GLU A 23 0.79 -2.80 -6.42
CA GLU A 23 0.94 -3.79 -7.50
C GLU A 23 1.97 -4.88 -7.14
N GLY A 24 3.12 -4.49 -6.60
CA GLY A 24 4.17 -5.41 -6.18
C GLY A 24 3.68 -6.41 -5.13
N LEU A 25 2.96 -5.91 -4.12
CA LEU A 25 2.36 -6.74 -3.07
C LEU A 25 1.24 -7.64 -3.61
N ALA A 26 0.35 -7.13 -4.47
CA ALA A 26 -0.70 -7.92 -5.10
C ALA A 26 -0.12 -9.08 -5.92
N ARG A 27 0.94 -8.80 -6.69
CA ARG A 27 1.67 -9.81 -7.48
C ARG A 27 2.37 -10.84 -6.58
N GLN A 28 3.02 -10.39 -5.51
CA GLN A 28 3.66 -11.27 -4.53
C GLN A 28 2.66 -12.25 -3.90
N HIS A 29 1.41 -11.82 -3.71
CA HIS A 29 0.33 -12.64 -3.17
C HIS A 29 -0.51 -13.37 -4.22
N GLY A 30 -0.17 -13.25 -5.51
CA GLY A 30 -0.88 -13.94 -6.60
C GLY A 30 -2.34 -13.51 -6.78
N LEU A 31 -2.68 -12.26 -6.42
CA LEU A 31 -4.06 -11.79 -6.48
C LEU A 31 -4.51 -11.58 -7.92
N ALA A 32 -5.58 -12.27 -8.32
CA ALA A 32 -6.22 -12.11 -9.61
C ALA A 32 -7.23 -10.94 -9.57
N ILE A 33 -6.72 -9.72 -9.69
CA ILE A 33 -7.51 -8.48 -9.77
C ILE A 33 -6.95 -7.59 -10.87
N ASP A 34 -7.81 -6.93 -11.64
CA ASP A 34 -7.36 -6.02 -12.69
C ASP A 34 -6.70 -4.77 -12.10
N THR A 35 -5.63 -4.30 -12.74
CA THR A 35 -4.83 -3.15 -12.28
C THR A 35 -5.68 -1.87 -12.08
N PRO A 36 -6.59 -1.49 -12.99
CA PRO A 36 -7.45 -0.32 -12.77
C PRO A 36 -8.29 -0.41 -11.49
N THR A 37 -8.92 -1.55 -11.22
CA THR A 37 -9.69 -1.77 -9.99
C THR A 37 -8.80 -1.79 -8.76
N LEU A 38 -7.64 -2.46 -8.82
CA LEU A 38 -6.66 -2.48 -7.73
C LEU A 38 -6.24 -1.05 -7.35
N HIS A 39 -5.92 -0.22 -8.35
CA HIS A 39 -5.51 1.16 -8.13
C HIS A 39 -6.61 2.02 -7.54
N ARG A 40 -7.82 1.95 -8.12
CA ARG A 40 -8.96 2.71 -7.62
C ARG A 40 -9.23 2.38 -6.14
N ARG A 41 -9.28 1.09 -5.81
CA ARG A 41 -9.53 0.63 -4.44
C ARG A 41 -8.41 1.01 -3.48
N ALA A 42 -7.14 0.95 -3.91
CA ALA A 42 -6.01 1.37 -3.08
C ALA A 42 -6.01 2.87 -2.78
N LEU A 43 -6.43 3.70 -3.75
CA LEU A 43 -6.59 5.14 -3.58
C LEU A 43 -7.78 5.50 -2.71
N GLU A 44 -8.86 4.72 -2.75
CA GLU A 44 -9.96 4.87 -1.80
C GLU A 44 -9.51 4.48 -0.39
N TRP A 45 -8.73 3.41 -0.27
CA TRP A 45 -8.23 2.92 1.01
C TRP A 45 -7.30 3.93 1.71
N GLU A 46 -6.35 4.55 1.00
CA GLU A 46 -5.37 5.45 1.60
C GLU A 46 -6.00 6.69 2.27
N VAL A 47 -7.09 7.20 1.70
CA VAL A 47 -7.84 8.35 2.24
C VAL A 47 -8.32 8.09 3.68
N TRP A 48 -8.71 6.86 3.98
CA TRP A 48 -9.23 6.47 5.30
C TRP A 48 -8.16 5.86 6.22
N ASN A 49 -6.96 5.57 5.70
CA ASN A 49 -5.94 4.77 6.38
C ASN A 49 -4.57 5.48 6.46
N ASN A 50 -4.56 6.71 6.98
CA ASN A 50 -3.35 7.50 7.24
C ASN A 50 -2.49 7.79 6.00
N GLY A 51 -3.11 7.88 4.83
CA GLY A 51 -2.46 8.31 3.59
C GLY A 51 -1.52 7.26 2.99
N ARG A 52 -0.70 7.71 2.06
CA ARG A 52 0.19 6.83 1.27
C ARG A 52 1.42 6.45 2.07
N SER A 53 1.56 5.16 2.32
CA SER A 53 2.75 4.58 2.91
C SER A 53 2.87 3.10 2.51
N GLY A 54 4.05 2.52 2.66
CA GLY A 54 4.22 1.07 2.48
C GLY A 54 3.37 0.26 3.46
N ARG A 55 3.16 0.77 4.69
CA ARG A 55 2.29 0.15 5.68
C ARG A 55 0.83 0.15 5.23
N THR A 56 0.33 1.29 4.77
CA THR A 56 -1.05 1.42 4.28
C THR A 56 -1.31 0.53 3.06
N ALA A 57 -0.34 0.44 2.15
CA ALA A 57 -0.40 -0.47 1.00
C ALA A 57 -0.49 -1.94 1.45
N ARG A 58 0.30 -2.35 2.45
CA ARG A 58 0.21 -3.70 3.02
C ARG A 58 -1.14 -3.96 3.67
N GLN A 59 -1.62 -3.05 4.51
CA GLN A 59 -2.93 -3.19 5.16
C GLN A 59 -4.06 -3.32 4.14
N PHE A 60 -4.00 -2.56 3.04
CA PHE A 60 -4.94 -2.69 1.93
C PHE A 60 -4.91 -4.09 1.31
N ILE A 61 -3.72 -4.63 1.03
CA ILE A 61 -3.56 -5.95 0.43
C ILE A 61 -4.03 -7.06 1.39
N ASP A 62 -3.68 -6.97 2.68
CA ASP A 62 -4.13 -7.92 3.70
C ASP A 62 -5.67 -7.91 3.81
N HIS A 63 -6.29 -6.73 3.77
CA HIS A 63 -7.75 -6.58 3.73
C HIS A 63 -8.36 -7.20 2.47
N LEU A 64 -7.77 -6.93 1.30
CA LEU A 64 -8.22 -7.46 0.02
C LEU A 64 -8.13 -8.99 -0.03
N ILE A 65 -7.06 -9.58 0.51
CA ILE A 65 -6.90 -11.03 0.66
C ILE A 65 -8.06 -11.59 1.50
N GLY A 66 -8.34 -10.99 2.66
CA GLY A 66 -9.43 -11.42 3.53
C GLY A 66 -10.80 -11.34 2.84
N GLU A 67 -11.08 -10.24 2.13
CA GLU A 67 -12.33 -10.09 1.36
C GLU A 67 -12.49 -11.15 0.28
N LEU A 68 -11.42 -11.45 -0.48
CA LEU A 68 -11.45 -12.45 -1.55
C LEU A 68 -11.61 -13.87 -0.99
N ALA A 69 -10.98 -14.17 0.15
CA ALA A 69 -11.09 -15.48 0.81
C ALA A 69 -12.50 -15.74 1.39
N LEU A 70 -13.20 -14.69 1.84
CA LEU A 70 -14.56 -14.80 2.40
C LEU A 70 -15.68 -14.82 1.34
N ARG A 71 -15.36 -14.55 0.07
CA ARG A 71 -16.31 -14.58 -1.05
C ARG A 71 -16.46 -15.97 -1.71
N VAL A 72 -15.86 -16.99 -1.10
CA VAL A 72 -15.99 -18.41 -1.51
C VAL A 72 -17.33 -18.98 -1.03
#